data_AF-A0A9W2ZA63-F1
#
_entry.id   AF-A0A9W2ZA63-F1
#
_cell.length_a   1.000
_cell.length_b   1.000
_cell.length_c   1.000
_cell.angle_alpha   90.00
_cell.angle_beta   90.00
_cell.angle_gamma   90.00
#
_symmetry.space_group_name_H-M   'P 1'
#
loop_
_entity.id
_entity.type
_entity.pdbx_description
1 polymer ?
#
loop_
_entity_poly.entity_id
_entity_poly.type
_entity_poly.pdbx_seq_one_letter_code
_entity_poly.pdbx_strand_id
1 'polypeptide(L)'
;MPTAHVNIFLLGLALVHGYVNEFDRPFSFKCGENKIISHLSSVHDNRFEDRVFDIFCRSVSFTRNCAQSDYVNDFRKPINFVCPSKKFLTGIESYHKNEFEDRRFRFTCCTASESPGGCNTTSYLNEYDSEMTFSLPQGQGIRGLRSSFNRYYHDRRWRLTLCKL
;
A
#
# COMPACT_ATOMS: atom_id res chain seq x y z
N MET A 1 55.01 22.80 5.54
CA MET A 1 53.96 22.30 4.63
C MET A 1 53.13 21.31 5.44
N PRO A 2 51.86 21.61 5.76
CA PRO A 2 51.07 20.75 6.65
C PRO A 2 50.56 19.52 5.90
N THR A 3 50.69 18.36 6.52
CA THR A 3 50.12 17.08 6.11
C THR A 3 48.61 17.06 6.37
N ALA A 4 47.84 16.66 5.35
CA ALA A 4 46.39 16.65 5.40
C ALA A 4 45.86 15.51 6.29
N HIS A 5 44.93 15.84 7.18
CA HIS A 5 44.10 14.89 7.91
C HIS A 5 43.06 14.26 6.97
N VAL A 6 43.03 12.93 6.88
CA VAL A 6 41.92 12.20 6.24
C VAL A 6 40.85 11.96 7.31
N ASN A 7 39.81 12.77 7.31
CA ASN A 7 38.59 12.47 8.05
C ASN A 7 37.78 11.45 7.23
N ILE A 8 37.78 10.19 7.67
CA ILE A 8 36.86 9.17 7.19
C ILE A 8 35.48 9.50 7.77
N PHE A 9 34.66 10.20 6.99
CA PHE A 9 33.22 10.23 7.22
C PHE A 9 32.66 8.87 6.81
N LEU A 10 32.39 8.02 7.79
CA LEU A 10 31.47 6.91 7.64
C LEU A 10 30.07 7.50 7.42
N LEU A 11 29.76 7.81 6.17
CA LEU A 11 28.39 8.00 5.71
C LEU A 11 27.68 6.66 5.88
N GLY A 12 27.03 6.48 7.04
CA GLY A 12 26.03 5.46 7.20
C GLY A 12 25.01 5.65 6.07
N LEU A 13 24.94 4.67 5.16
CA LEU A 13 23.86 4.60 4.18
C LEU A 13 22.55 4.42 4.96
N ALA A 14 21.89 5.53 5.28
CA ALA A 14 20.46 5.50 5.51
C ALA A 14 19.84 5.00 4.21
N LEU A 15 19.28 3.79 4.24
CA LEU A 15 18.43 3.30 3.16
C LEU A 15 17.26 4.26 3.06
N VAL A 16 17.32 5.20 2.12
CA VAL A 16 16.19 6.05 1.76
C VAL A 16 15.17 5.11 1.12
N HIS A 17 14.26 4.58 1.93
CA HIS A 17 13.13 3.80 1.45
C HIS A 17 12.21 4.80 0.73
N GLY A 18 12.28 4.81 -0.60
CA GLY A 18 11.50 5.69 -1.45
C GLY A 18 10.11 5.11 -1.73
N TYR A 19 9.17 6.00 -2.04
CA TYR A 19 7.86 5.61 -2.55
C TYR A 19 7.99 4.65 -3.75
N VAL A 20 7.04 3.71 -3.87
CA VAL A 20 6.97 2.76 -4.99
C VAL A 20 6.52 3.43 -6.30
N ASN A 21 6.17 4.72 -6.24
CA ASN A 21 5.75 5.52 -7.38
C ASN A 21 6.06 7.01 -7.17
N GLU A 22 6.09 7.75 -8.27
CA GLU A 22 6.02 9.21 -8.29
C GLU A 22 4.55 9.67 -8.50
N PHE A 23 4.25 10.94 -8.22
CA PHE A 23 2.95 11.54 -8.55
C PHE A 23 2.66 11.44 -10.05
N ASP A 24 1.38 11.26 -10.40
CA ASP A 24 0.84 11.02 -11.74
C ASP A 24 1.38 9.77 -12.45
N ARG A 25 2.30 9.03 -11.81
CA ARG A 25 2.92 7.83 -12.38
C ARG A 25 2.27 6.55 -11.87
N PRO A 26 2.12 5.54 -12.75
CA PRO A 26 1.61 4.24 -12.35
C PRO A 26 2.65 3.48 -11.53
N PHE A 27 2.18 2.47 -10.80
CA PHE A 27 3.06 1.46 -10.20
C PHE A 27 2.40 0.11 -10.15
N SER A 28 3.22 -0.93 -10.17
CA SER A 28 2.84 -2.33 -9.94
C SER A 28 3.74 -2.92 -8.85
N PHE A 29 3.28 -2.89 -7.61
CA PHE A 29 4.02 -3.43 -6.46
C PHE A 29 3.48 -4.80 -6.07
N LYS A 30 4.39 -5.75 -5.83
CA LYS A 30 4.06 -7.07 -5.29
C LYS A 30 5.15 -7.53 -4.34
N CYS A 31 4.74 -7.99 -3.16
CA CYS A 31 5.65 -8.67 -2.24
C CYS A 31 6.24 -9.92 -2.91
N GLY A 32 7.51 -10.20 -2.61
CA GLY A 32 8.17 -11.44 -3.02
C GLY A 32 7.51 -12.69 -2.43
N GLU A 33 8.04 -13.86 -2.79
CA GLU A 33 7.56 -15.14 -2.27
C GLU A 33 7.59 -15.18 -0.74
N ASN A 34 6.61 -15.87 -0.16
CA ASN A 34 6.45 -16.05 1.29
C ASN A 34 6.42 -14.73 2.07
N LYS A 35 5.93 -13.66 1.43
CA LYS A 35 5.75 -12.35 2.05
C LYS A 35 4.36 -11.79 1.81
N ILE A 36 3.88 -11.04 2.80
CA ILE A 36 2.64 -10.26 2.72
C ILE A 36 2.93 -8.80 3.05
N ILE A 37 2.03 -7.89 2.68
CA ILE A 37 2.14 -6.48 3.05
C ILE A 37 2.05 -6.35 4.57
N SER A 38 2.99 -5.60 5.16
CA SER A 38 3.11 -5.34 6.59
C SER A 38 3.05 -3.86 6.96
N HIS A 39 3.28 -2.99 6.00
CA HIS A 39 3.19 -1.55 6.17
C HIS A 39 2.63 -0.94 4.89
N LEU A 40 1.76 0.06 5.05
CA LEU A 40 1.21 0.85 3.96
C LEU A 40 1.22 2.31 4.40
N SER A 41 2.00 3.14 3.71
CA SER A 41 1.98 4.59 3.83
C SER A 41 1.62 5.23 2.49
N SER A 42 1.00 6.41 2.53
CA SER A 42 0.68 7.20 1.35
C SER A 42 0.48 8.66 1.69
N VAL A 43 1.16 9.51 0.93
CA VAL A 43 1.09 10.98 1.02
C VAL A 43 0.37 11.53 -0.21
N HIS A 44 -0.52 12.49 0.03
CA HIS A 44 -1.23 13.24 -1.01
C HIS A 44 -0.53 14.59 -1.23
N ASP A 45 -0.56 15.10 -2.46
CA ASP A 45 -0.05 16.43 -2.80
C ASP A 45 -1.06 17.19 -3.67
N ASN A 46 -1.53 18.33 -3.19
CA ASN A 46 -2.58 19.12 -3.82
C ASN A 46 -2.15 19.77 -5.16
N ARG A 47 -0.85 19.83 -5.48
CA ARG A 47 -0.41 20.32 -6.80
C ARG A 47 -0.68 19.27 -7.88
N PHE A 48 -0.49 18.00 -7.53
CA PHE A 48 -0.72 16.87 -8.43
C PHE A 48 -2.12 16.28 -8.28
N GLU A 49 -2.80 16.57 -7.16
CA GLU A 49 -4.06 15.94 -6.77
C GLU A 49 -3.96 14.40 -6.84
N ASP A 50 -2.81 13.90 -6.36
CA ASP A 50 -2.43 12.50 -6.47
C ASP A 50 -1.70 12.01 -5.22
N ARG A 51 -1.58 10.68 -5.11
CA ARG A 51 -0.94 9.99 -4.01
C ARG A 51 0.29 9.19 -4.44
N VAL A 52 1.36 9.34 -3.67
CA VAL A 52 2.49 8.40 -3.64
C VAL A 52 2.30 7.37 -2.54
N PHE A 53 2.86 6.17 -2.73
CA PHE A 53 2.69 5.04 -1.83
C PHE A 53 4.04 4.47 -1.40
N ASP A 54 4.17 4.14 -0.11
CA ASP A 54 5.31 3.40 0.43
C ASP A 54 4.78 2.09 1.05
N ILE A 55 5.38 0.96 0.67
CA ILE A 55 4.83 -0.37 0.94
C ILE A 55 5.95 -1.31 1.36
N PHE A 56 5.86 -1.81 2.59
CA PHE A 56 6.78 -2.86 3.07
C PHE A 56 6.07 -4.20 3.22
N CYS A 57 6.89 -5.24 3.09
CA CYS A 57 6.47 -6.61 3.24
C CYS A 57 7.19 -7.26 4.42
N ARG A 58 6.52 -8.23 5.04
CA ARG A 58 7.13 -9.13 6.02
C ARG A 58 6.99 -10.58 5.59
N SER A 59 7.90 -11.41 6.07
CA SER A 59 7.87 -12.85 5.85
C SER A 59 6.70 -13.51 6.57
N VAL A 60 6.15 -14.54 5.95
CA VAL A 60 5.17 -15.49 6.47
C VAL A 60 5.61 -16.90 6.10
N SER A 61 4.98 -17.93 6.66
CA SER A 61 5.38 -19.32 6.39
C SER A 61 5.27 -19.71 4.91
N PHE A 62 4.24 -19.22 4.21
CA PHE A 62 4.08 -19.44 2.78
C PHE A 62 3.20 -18.37 2.12
N THR A 63 3.38 -18.17 0.81
CA THR A 63 2.35 -17.61 -0.06
C THR A 63 2.16 -18.49 -1.29
N ARG A 64 0.91 -18.82 -1.63
CA ARG A 64 0.59 -19.67 -2.79
C ARG A 64 -0.72 -19.27 -3.45
N ASN A 65 -1.01 -19.84 -4.62
CA ASN A 65 -2.25 -19.62 -5.35
C ASN A 65 -2.58 -18.13 -5.55
N CYS A 66 -1.56 -17.34 -5.87
CA CYS A 66 -1.73 -15.90 -6.05
C CYS A 66 -2.53 -15.58 -7.30
N ALA A 67 -3.45 -14.63 -7.21
CA ALA A 67 -4.20 -14.13 -8.35
C ALA A 67 -4.37 -12.61 -8.24
N GLN A 68 -4.25 -11.92 -9.37
CA GLN A 68 -4.54 -10.51 -9.49
C GLN A 68 -6.00 -10.31 -9.90
N SER A 69 -6.66 -9.32 -9.32
CA SER A 69 -7.99 -8.90 -9.76
C SER A 69 -7.92 -8.07 -11.04
N ASP A 70 -9.07 -7.89 -11.69
CA ASP A 70 -9.27 -6.72 -12.56
C ASP A 70 -9.23 -5.42 -11.74
N TYR A 71 -9.31 -4.27 -12.40
CA TYR A 71 -9.44 -2.99 -11.70
C TYR A 71 -10.75 -2.93 -10.92
N VAL A 72 -10.67 -2.72 -9.61
CA VAL A 72 -11.78 -2.95 -8.67
C VAL A 72 -12.66 -1.73 -8.43
N ASN A 73 -12.30 -0.58 -8.99
CA ASN A 73 -13.06 0.67 -8.89
C ASN A 73 -12.98 1.44 -10.19
N ASP A 74 -14.00 2.23 -10.53
CA ASP A 74 -13.86 3.32 -11.48
C ASP A 74 -13.27 4.58 -10.85
N PHE A 75 -12.87 5.54 -11.70
CA PHE A 75 -12.45 6.86 -11.24
C PHE A 75 -13.58 7.56 -10.50
N ARG A 76 -13.23 8.27 -9.43
CA ARG A 76 -14.09 8.97 -8.48
C ARG A 76 -15.13 8.07 -7.82
N LYS A 77 -14.97 6.75 -7.91
CA LYS A 77 -15.82 5.74 -7.28
C LYS A 77 -15.10 5.06 -6.11
N PRO A 78 -15.87 4.60 -5.10
CA PRO A 78 -15.30 3.93 -3.94
C PRO A 78 -14.68 2.58 -4.31
N ILE A 79 -13.73 2.14 -3.50
CA ILE A 79 -13.24 0.76 -3.48
C ILE A 79 -13.94 0.03 -2.33
N ASN A 80 -14.51 -1.14 -2.61
CA ASN A 80 -14.96 -2.09 -1.59
C ASN A 80 -14.48 -3.49 -1.94
N PHE A 81 -13.19 -3.75 -1.70
CA PHE A 81 -12.54 -4.98 -2.12
C PHE A 81 -12.22 -5.90 -0.94
N VAL A 82 -12.47 -7.19 -1.12
CA VAL A 82 -12.06 -8.26 -0.22
C VAL A 82 -11.46 -9.37 -1.06
N CYS A 83 -10.26 -9.82 -0.70
CA CYS A 83 -9.59 -10.92 -1.39
C CYS A 83 -10.48 -12.17 -1.42
N PRO A 84 -10.62 -12.82 -2.59
CA PRO A 84 -11.44 -14.03 -2.73
C PRO A 84 -10.83 -15.21 -1.97
N SER A 85 -11.64 -16.24 -1.71
CA SER A 85 -11.21 -17.54 -1.16
C SER A 85 -10.31 -17.46 0.08
N LYS A 86 -10.62 -16.56 1.01
CA LYS A 86 -9.86 -16.33 2.25
C LYS A 86 -8.37 -16.04 1.99
N LYS A 87 -8.05 -15.31 0.92
CA LYS A 87 -6.68 -14.87 0.63
C LYS A 87 -6.34 -13.54 1.31
N PHE A 88 -5.07 -13.17 1.29
CA PHE A 88 -4.55 -11.89 1.77
C PHE A 88 -3.94 -11.09 0.63
N LEU A 89 -4.00 -9.77 0.76
CA LEU A 89 -3.47 -8.81 -0.18
C LEU A 89 -1.94 -8.78 -0.07
N THR A 90 -1.27 -9.02 -1.19
CA THR A 90 0.21 -9.08 -1.29
C THR A 90 0.76 -8.18 -2.38
N GLY A 91 -0.10 -7.52 -3.16
CA GLY A 91 0.32 -6.56 -4.18
C GLY A 91 -0.78 -5.57 -4.49
N ILE A 92 -0.36 -4.38 -4.91
CA ILE A 92 -1.20 -3.27 -5.32
C ILE A 92 -0.63 -2.79 -6.65
N GLU A 93 -1.49 -2.65 -7.65
CA GLU A 93 -1.17 -1.90 -8.85
C GLU A 93 -2.17 -0.77 -9.01
N SER A 94 -1.65 0.38 -9.40
CA SER A 94 -2.45 1.57 -9.60
C SER A 94 -1.90 2.45 -10.71
N TYR A 95 -2.80 3.17 -11.37
CA TYR A 95 -2.45 4.27 -12.26
C TYR A 95 -3.38 5.46 -12.04
N HIS A 96 -2.85 6.66 -12.24
CA HIS A 96 -3.56 7.94 -12.13
C HIS A 96 -4.00 8.44 -13.51
N LYS A 97 -5.04 9.27 -13.54
CA LYS A 97 -5.41 10.09 -14.70
C LYS A 97 -5.83 11.49 -14.26
N ASN A 98 -5.14 12.50 -14.78
CA ASN A 98 -5.35 13.92 -14.47
C ASN A 98 -6.78 14.39 -14.79
N GLU A 99 -7.42 13.88 -15.86
CA GLU A 99 -8.85 14.19 -16.15
C GLU A 99 -9.76 13.91 -14.94
N PHE A 100 -9.40 12.90 -14.14
CA PHE A 100 -10.15 12.50 -12.97
C PHE A 100 -9.57 13.04 -11.66
N GLU A 101 -8.28 13.37 -11.65
CA GLU A 101 -7.45 13.54 -10.45
C GLU A 101 -7.71 12.43 -9.46
N ASP A 102 -7.50 11.20 -9.95
CA ASP A 102 -7.83 10.00 -9.21
C ASP A 102 -7.13 8.77 -9.80
N ARG A 103 -7.10 7.70 -8.99
CA ARG A 103 -6.43 6.43 -9.29
C ARG A 103 -7.39 5.25 -9.46
N ARG A 104 -7.03 4.37 -10.40
CA ARG A 104 -7.63 3.02 -10.57
C ARG A 104 -6.76 2.01 -9.85
N PHE A 105 -7.37 1.06 -9.13
CA PHE A 105 -6.63 0.06 -8.35
C PHE A 105 -6.97 -1.36 -8.77
N ARG A 106 -5.96 -2.23 -8.79
CA ARG A 106 -6.13 -3.69 -8.81
C ARG A 106 -5.22 -4.33 -7.76
N PHE A 107 -5.62 -5.48 -7.26
CA PHE A 107 -4.98 -6.10 -6.10
C PHE A 107 -4.56 -7.53 -6.40
N THR A 108 -3.37 -7.91 -5.92
CA THR A 108 -2.92 -9.30 -5.92
C THR A 108 -3.22 -9.93 -4.56
N CYS A 109 -3.87 -11.09 -4.59
CA CYS A 109 -4.24 -11.86 -3.41
C CYS A 109 -3.61 -13.24 -3.43
N CYS A 110 -2.95 -13.65 -2.34
CA CYS A 110 -2.36 -14.98 -2.16
C CYS A 110 -2.94 -15.70 -0.94
N THR A 111 -2.97 -17.03 -0.97
CA THR A 111 -3.19 -17.82 0.25
C THR A 111 -1.94 -17.73 1.10
N ALA A 112 -2.08 -17.28 2.35
CA ALA A 112 -0.99 -17.16 3.32
C ALA A 112 -1.32 -17.77 4.70
N SER A 113 -2.50 -18.38 4.81
CA SER A 113 -3.00 -19.11 5.96
C SER A 113 -4.04 -20.12 5.47
N GLU A 114 -4.09 -21.28 6.12
CA GLU A 114 -5.09 -22.30 5.85
C GLU A 114 -6.49 -21.91 6.38
N SER A 115 -6.55 -21.07 7.42
CA SER A 115 -7.83 -20.64 8.00
C SER A 115 -7.78 -19.23 8.60
N PRO A 116 -7.85 -18.18 7.77
CA PRO A 116 -7.96 -16.81 8.26
C PRO A 116 -9.16 -16.63 9.17
N GLY A 117 -8.93 -15.98 10.31
CA GLY A 117 -9.94 -15.79 11.35
C GLY A 117 -9.84 -14.42 12.02
N GLY A 118 -10.81 -14.11 12.89
CA GLY A 118 -10.79 -12.90 13.72
C GLY A 118 -10.64 -11.60 12.92
N CYS A 119 -11.44 -11.46 11.86
CA CYS A 119 -11.35 -10.30 10.98
C CYS A 119 -11.99 -9.06 11.60
N ASN A 120 -11.30 -7.92 11.54
CA ASN A 120 -11.86 -6.62 11.91
C ASN A 120 -11.52 -5.55 10.86
N THR A 121 -12.43 -4.60 10.67
CA THR A 121 -12.19 -3.45 9.80
C THR A 121 -11.80 -2.25 10.63
N THR A 122 -10.70 -1.58 10.28
CA THR A 122 -10.24 -0.35 10.95
C THR A 122 -11.26 0.77 10.80
N SER A 123 -11.14 1.83 11.61
CA SER A 123 -11.66 3.15 11.24
C SER A 123 -10.96 3.66 9.96
N TYR A 124 -11.35 4.84 9.46
CA TYR A 124 -10.53 5.53 8.47
C TYR A 124 -9.12 5.75 9.03
N LEU A 125 -8.13 5.44 8.20
CA LEU A 125 -6.71 5.54 8.54
C LEU A 125 -6.16 6.96 8.31
N ASN A 126 -6.92 7.78 7.59
CA ASN A 126 -6.62 9.17 7.29
C ASN A 126 -7.92 9.93 7.03
N GLU A 127 -7.85 11.25 7.18
CA GLU A 127 -8.79 12.18 6.53
C GLU A 127 -8.28 12.53 5.12
N TYR A 128 -9.11 13.20 4.32
CA TYR A 128 -8.69 13.71 3.01
C TYR A 128 -7.52 14.69 3.15
N ASP A 129 -6.64 14.73 2.15
CA ASP A 129 -5.37 15.49 2.07
C ASP A 129 -4.34 15.12 3.13
N SER A 130 -4.69 14.22 4.06
CA SER A 130 -3.81 13.79 5.14
C SER A 130 -3.05 12.53 4.75
N GLU A 131 -1.84 12.41 5.29
CA GLU A 131 -1.07 11.18 5.19
C GLU A 131 -1.85 9.99 5.77
N MET A 132 -1.78 8.85 5.08
CA MET A 132 -2.21 7.57 5.62
C MET A 132 -0.95 6.78 5.94
N THR A 133 -0.76 6.38 7.19
CA THR A 133 0.35 5.50 7.60
C THR A 133 -0.15 4.41 8.54
N PHE A 134 0.09 3.15 8.17
CA PHE A 134 -0.38 2.01 8.95
C PHE A 134 0.58 0.83 8.94
N SER A 135 1.04 0.45 10.13
CA SER A 135 1.82 -0.78 10.37
C SER A 135 0.91 -1.88 10.91
N LEU A 136 0.91 -3.02 10.24
CA LEU A 136 0.04 -4.13 10.61
C LEU A 136 0.56 -4.81 11.89
N PRO A 137 -0.31 -5.17 12.84
CA PRO A 137 0.06 -6.05 13.95
C PRO A 137 0.68 -7.37 13.47
N GLN A 138 1.59 -7.94 14.25
CA GLN A 138 2.16 -9.26 13.97
C GLN A 138 1.05 -10.33 13.94
N GLY A 139 1.19 -11.32 13.07
CA GLY A 139 0.22 -12.42 12.94
C GLY A 139 -1.09 -12.03 12.25
N GLN A 140 -1.18 -10.83 11.66
CA GLN A 140 -2.33 -10.43 10.84
C GLN A 140 -1.94 -10.21 9.37
N GLY A 141 -2.92 -10.11 8.50
CA GLY A 141 -2.74 -9.69 7.11
C GLY A 141 -3.94 -8.87 6.63
N ILE A 142 -3.73 -8.06 5.60
CA ILE A 142 -4.83 -7.33 4.94
C ILE A 142 -5.63 -8.33 4.11
N ARG A 143 -6.90 -8.51 4.44
CA ARG A 143 -7.85 -9.29 3.62
C ARG A 143 -8.70 -8.40 2.73
N GLY A 144 -8.93 -7.14 3.12
CA GLY A 144 -9.74 -6.22 2.34
C GLY A 144 -9.24 -4.79 2.46
N LEU A 145 -9.54 -3.99 1.44
CA LEU A 145 -9.21 -2.59 1.37
C LEU A 145 -10.45 -1.84 0.88
N ARG A 146 -10.81 -0.78 1.60
CA ARG A 146 -11.89 0.14 1.24
C ARG A 146 -11.34 1.54 1.10
N SER A 147 -11.88 2.27 0.14
CA SER A 147 -11.48 3.64 -0.13
C SER A 147 -12.69 4.46 -0.55
N SER A 148 -12.75 5.71 -0.09
CA SER A 148 -13.75 6.68 -0.50
C SER A 148 -13.05 7.87 -1.13
N PHE A 149 -13.49 8.28 -2.30
CA PHE A 149 -13.02 9.47 -3.01
C PHE A 149 -13.89 10.68 -2.65
N ASN A 150 -13.31 11.88 -2.62
CA ASN A 150 -14.04 13.14 -2.49
C ASN A 150 -13.65 14.12 -3.60
N ARG A 151 -14.67 14.69 -4.26
CA ARG A 151 -14.49 15.62 -5.39
C ARG A 151 -13.96 16.99 -5.03
N TYR A 152 -14.12 17.42 -3.77
CA TYR A 152 -13.60 18.71 -3.31
C TYR A 152 -12.09 18.64 -3.08
N TYR A 153 -11.63 17.54 -2.50
CA TYR A 153 -10.23 17.30 -2.15
C TYR A 153 -9.45 16.59 -3.25
N HIS A 154 -10.14 16.02 -4.24
CA HIS A 154 -9.56 15.07 -5.20
C HIS A 154 -8.76 13.92 -4.57
N ASP A 155 -9.02 13.63 -3.29
CA ASP A 155 -8.27 12.66 -2.51
C ASP A 155 -9.13 11.46 -2.07
N ARG A 156 -8.43 10.44 -1.58
CA ARG A 156 -8.97 9.21 -1.04
C ARG A 156 -8.60 9.01 0.42
N ARG A 157 -9.58 8.55 1.20
CA ARG A 157 -9.37 8.02 2.55
C ARG A 157 -9.54 6.51 2.60
N TRP A 158 -8.80 5.85 3.49
CA TRP A 158 -8.57 4.40 3.42
C TRP A 158 -9.04 3.68 4.69
N ARG A 159 -9.55 2.45 4.53
CA ARG A 159 -9.83 1.49 5.61
C ARG A 159 -9.33 0.11 5.22
N LEU A 160 -8.82 -0.63 6.18
CA LEU A 160 -8.34 -2.00 5.95
C LEU A 160 -9.18 -3.00 6.75
N THR A 161 -9.49 -4.14 6.14
CA THR A 161 -9.95 -5.32 6.85
C THR A 161 -8.75 -6.20 7.13
N LEU A 162 -8.40 -6.32 8.40
CA LEU A 162 -7.30 -7.15 8.89
C LEU A 162 -7.88 -8.46 9.41
N CYS A 163 -7.21 -9.58 9.15
CA CYS A 163 -7.53 -10.87 9.72
C CYS A 163 -6.27 -11.52 10.28
N LYS A 164 -6.43 -12.40 11.26
CA LYS A 164 -5.36 -13.28 11.71
C LYS A 164 -4.94 -14.22 10.57
N LEU A 165 -3.62 -14.40 10.44
CA LEU A 165 -3.01 -15.50 9.69
C LEU A 165 -3.23 -16.82 10.43
#